data_AF-A0A4Y7NHZ9-F1
#
_entry.id   AF-A0A4Y7NHZ9-F1
#
_cell.length_a   1.000
_cell.length_b   1.000
_cell.length_c   1.000
_cell.angle_alpha   90.00
_cell.angle_beta   90.00
_cell.angle_gamma   90.00
#
_symmetry.space_group_name_H-M   'P 1'
#
loop_
_entity.id
_entity.type
_entity.pdbx_description
1 polymer ?
#
loop_
_entity_poly.entity_id
_entity_poly.type
_entity_poly.pdbx_seq_one_letter_code
_entity_poly.pdbx_strand_id
1 'polypeptide(L)'
;MADRRKSSGPHSAEIAVIREIYDGENAQERFELELERALEASVPVIVIEPVRLGDETARWIAVGNCLHKTAVLAGLGSVITGFFCDNRPYIYTPLGLLSFLCTGLYTASWQFDPCCKYQVEMDTKRLAKLPVNRLTTSSPIVLVRRDDNKRKTLHCTICFAAASVTLWKLYFIAFK
;
A
#
# COMPACT_ATOMS: atom_id res chain seq x y z
N MET A 1 45.18 -21.27 3.01
CA MET A 1 43.80 -21.51 2.51
C MET A 1 42.97 -20.34 3.01
N ALA A 2 42.92 -19.27 2.23
CA ALA A 2 42.54 -17.94 2.69
C ALA A 2 41.02 -17.77 2.77
N ASP A 3 40.58 -17.39 3.97
CA ASP A 3 39.28 -16.83 4.32
C ASP A 3 38.89 -15.72 3.34
N ARG A 4 37.75 -15.88 2.66
CA ARG A 4 37.15 -14.82 1.83
C ARG A 4 35.80 -14.44 2.41
N ARG A 5 35.81 -13.90 3.65
CA ARG A 5 34.76 -12.99 4.15
C ARG A 5 34.53 -11.90 3.12
N LYS A 6 33.43 -12.00 2.39
CA LYS A 6 32.94 -10.94 1.51
C LYS A 6 32.43 -9.83 2.42
N SER A 7 33.17 -8.72 2.43
CA SER A 7 32.90 -7.49 3.18
C SER A 7 31.45 -7.03 3.04
N SER A 8 30.67 -7.15 4.12
CA SER A 8 29.43 -6.45 4.33
C SER A 8 29.71 -4.95 4.48
N GLY A 9 29.60 -4.21 3.38
CA GLY A 9 29.62 -2.75 3.41
C GLY A 9 28.34 -2.21 4.08
N PRO A 10 28.40 -1.08 4.79
CA PRO A 10 27.31 -0.53 5.60
C PRO A 10 26.04 -0.16 4.82
N HIS A 11 26.09 -0.06 3.48
CA HIS A 11 24.92 0.17 2.62
C HIS A 11 24.10 -1.09 2.29
N SER A 12 24.53 -2.27 2.70
CA SER A 12 23.83 -3.53 2.38
C SER A 12 22.57 -3.74 3.24
N ALA A 13 22.44 -3.02 4.35
CA ALA A 13 21.27 -3.08 5.22
C ALA A 13 20.11 -2.18 4.74
N GLU A 14 20.37 -1.27 3.80
CA GLU A 14 19.36 -0.32 3.30
C GLU A 14 18.61 -0.83 2.07
N ILE A 15 19.18 -1.80 1.34
CA ILE A 15 18.64 -2.26 0.06
C ILE A 15 18.63 -3.79 0.01
N ALA A 16 17.45 -4.38 -0.09
CA ALA A 16 17.26 -5.80 -0.41
C ALA A 16 17.04 -5.96 -1.92
N VAL A 17 17.68 -6.96 -2.53
CA VAL A 17 17.52 -7.26 -3.96
C VAL A 17 17.12 -8.72 -4.11
N ILE A 18 15.90 -8.94 -4.59
CA ILE A 18 15.34 -10.25 -4.88
C ILE A 18 15.69 -10.59 -6.31
N ARG A 19 16.48 -11.65 -6.47
CA ARG A 19 17.07 -12.01 -7.76
C ARG A 19 16.28 -13.08 -8.46
N GLU A 20 16.22 -12.97 -9.78
CA GLU A 20 15.60 -13.98 -10.63
C GLU A 20 16.56 -15.16 -10.84
N ILE A 21 16.39 -16.23 -10.05
CA ILE A 21 17.19 -17.46 -10.13
C ILE A 21 16.26 -18.62 -10.54
N TYR A 22 16.35 -19.06 -11.78
CA TYR A 22 15.57 -20.17 -12.33
C TYR A 22 16.12 -21.55 -11.93
N ASP A 23 16.17 -21.83 -10.62
CA ASP A 23 16.61 -23.15 -10.12
C ASP A 23 15.39 -23.98 -9.65
N GLY A 24 14.76 -24.69 -10.59
CA GLY A 24 13.74 -25.72 -10.33
C GLY A 24 12.28 -25.25 -10.28
N GLU A 25 11.34 -26.20 -10.14
CA GLU A 25 9.88 -25.95 -10.16
C GLU A 25 9.40 -25.03 -9.03
N ASN A 26 10.14 -24.90 -7.92
CA ASN A 26 9.79 -24.07 -6.77
C ASN A 26 10.52 -22.72 -6.73
N ALA A 27 11.06 -22.24 -7.86
CA ALA A 27 11.75 -20.94 -7.89
C ALA A 27 10.84 -19.78 -7.45
N GLN A 28 9.56 -19.81 -7.82
CA GLN A 28 8.56 -18.78 -7.48
C GLN A 28 8.36 -18.64 -5.96
N GLU A 29 8.14 -19.75 -5.26
CA GLU A 29 7.92 -19.77 -3.81
C GLU A 29 9.15 -19.22 -3.05
N ARG A 30 10.36 -19.45 -3.57
CA ARG A 30 11.59 -18.90 -2.99
C ARG A 30 11.67 -17.38 -3.11
N PHE A 31 11.24 -16.82 -4.25
CA PHE A 31 11.20 -15.37 -4.44
C PHE A 31 10.17 -14.71 -3.52
N GLU A 32 9.01 -15.34 -3.35
CA GLU A 32 7.95 -14.90 -2.44
C GLU A 32 8.44 -14.90 -0.98
N LEU A 33 9.13 -15.97 -0.56
CA LEU A 33 9.70 -16.06 0.79
C LEU A 33 10.82 -15.04 1.03
N GLU A 34 11.65 -14.76 0.04
CA GLU A 34 12.68 -13.72 0.14
C GLU A 34 12.05 -12.32 0.25
N LEU A 35 10.96 -12.07 -0.49
CA LEU A 35 10.17 -10.85 -0.38
C LEU A 35 9.55 -10.71 1.01
N GLU A 36 8.90 -11.75 1.51
CA GLU A 36 8.27 -11.74 2.83
C GLU A 36 9.30 -11.44 3.93
N ARG A 37 10.47 -12.09 3.90
CA ARG A 37 11.57 -11.81 4.84
C ARG A 37 12.06 -10.36 4.74
N ALA A 38 12.18 -9.80 3.53
CA ALA A 38 12.59 -8.41 3.36
C ALA A 38 11.54 -7.42 3.90
N LEU A 39 10.26 -7.74 3.74
CA LEU A 39 9.14 -6.97 4.27
C LEU A 39 9.11 -7.02 5.80
N GLU A 40 9.27 -8.19 6.40
CA GLU A 40 9.35 -8.39 7.86
C GLU A 40 10.54 -7.64 8.47
N ALA A 41 11.72 -7.77 7.84
CA ALA A 41 12.93 -7.03 8.21
C ALA A 41 12.79 -5.51 8.02
N SER A 42 11.69 -5.06 7.41
CA SER A 42 11.33 -3.65 7.26
C SER A 42 12.40 -2.81 6.54
N VAL A 43 13.06 -3.43 5.55
CA VAL A 43 14.14 -2.84 4.75
C VAL A 43 13.65 -1.58 4.03
N PRO A 44 14.42 -0.48 3.98
CA PRO A 44 13.90 0.77 3.44
C PRO A 44 13.70 0.75 1.92
N VAL A 45 14.49 -0.03 1.18
CA VAL A 45 14.33 -0.22 -0.28
C VAL A 45 14.39 -1.70 -0.62
N ILE A 46 13.41 -2.19 -1.36
CA ILE A 46 13.36 -3.56 -1.87
C ILE A 46 13.31 -3.49 -3.39
N VAL A 47 14.21 -4.20 -4.06
CA VAL A 47 14.31 -4.27 -5.51
C VAL A 47 13.90 -5.68 -5.93
N ILE A 48 12.87 -5.79 -6.75
CA ILE A 48 12.32 -7.05 -7.25
C ILE A 48 12.70 -7.19 -8.72
N GLU A 49 13.59 -8.13 -9.03
CA GLU A 49 13.98 -8.44 -10.41
C GLU A 49 12.98 -9.35 -11.14
N PRO A 50 12.39 -10.40 -10.50
CA PRO A 50 11.39 -11.23 -11.16
C PRO A 50 10.16 -10.41 -11.53
N VAL A 51 9.94 -10.21 -12.84
CA VAL A 51 8.90 -9.31 -13.36
C VAL A 51 7.52 -9.72 -12.88
N ARG A 52 7.22 -11.02 -12.89
CA ARG A 52 5.92 -11.57 -12.45
C ARG A 52 5.59 -11.20 -11.00
N LEU A 53 6.53 -11.47 -10.08
CA LEU A 53 6.35 -11.15 -8.65
C LEU A 53 6.27 -9.65 -8.42
N GLY A 54 7.12 -8.88 -9.10
CA GLY A 54 7.13 -7.42 -9.03
C GLY A 54 5.80 -6.80 -9.46
N ASP A 55 5.26 -7.23 -10.60
CA ASP A 55 4.00 -6.72 -11.15
C ASP A 55 2.80 -7.11 -10.28
N GLU A 56 2.77 -8.35 -9.77
CA GLU A 56 1.74 -8.80 -8.84
C GLU A 56 1.76 -7.96 -7.56
N THR A 57 2.94 -7.77 -6.97
CA THR A 57 3.12 -6.93 -5.76
C THR A 57 2.73 -5.48 -6.02
N ALA A 58 3.15 -4.91 -7.14
CA ALA A 58 2.79 -3.55 -7.55
C ALA A 58 1.28 -3.38 -7.73
N ARG A 59 0.62 -4.37 -8.33
CA ARG A 59 -0.84 -4.37 -8.51
C ARG A 59 -1.57 -4.44 -7.18
N TRP A 60 -1.14 -5.29 -6.25
CA TRP A 60 -1.72 -5.35 -4.91
C TRP A 60 -1.59 -4.02 -4.17
N ILE A 61 -0.42 -3.38 -4.23
CA ILE A 61 -0.21 -2.04 -3.67
C ILE A 61 -1.12 -1.01 -4.33
N ALA A 62 -1.29 -1.06 -5.65
CA ALA A 62 -2.20 -0.17 -6.38
C ALA A 62 -3.67 -0.36 -5.96
N VAL A 63 -4.12 -1.61 -5.78
CA VAL A 63 -5.47 -1.93 -5.31
C VAL A 63 -5.69 -1.40 -3.90
N GLY A 64 -4.75 -1.63 -2.97
CA GLY A 64 -4.83 -1.09 -1.60
C GLY A 64 -4.91 0.44 -1.59
N ASN A 65 -4.09 1.11 -2.40
CA ASN A 65 -4.12 2.56 -2.57
C ASN A 65 -5.45 3.06 -3.17
N CYS A 66 -6.01 2.33 -4.14
CA CYS A 66 -7.29 2.64 -4.77
C CYS A 66 -8.44 2.55 -3.75
N LEU A 67 -8.50 1.46 -2.99
CA LEU A 67 -9.51 1.24 -1.93
C LEU A 67 -9.48 2.38 -0.91
N HIS A 68 -8.30 2.75 -0.44
CA HIS A 68 -8.12 3.85 0.51
C HIS A 68 -8.59 5.20 -0.06
N LYS A 69 -8.16 5.57 -1.27
CA LYS A 69 -8.59 6.85 -1.90
C LYS A 69 -10.10 6.88 -2.16
N THR A 70 -10.65 5.76 -2.63
CA THR A 70 -12.09 5.63 -2.91
C THR A 70 -12.90 5.75 -1.63
N ALA A 71 -12.46 5.11 -0.54
CA ALA A 71 -13.08 5.25 0.77
C ALA A 71 -13.14 6.70 1.23
N VAL A 72 -12.02 7.43 1.14
CA VAL A 72 -11.92 8.84 1.54
C VAL A 72 -12.83 9.73 0.68
N LEU A 73 -12.76 9.59 -0.65
CA LEU A 73 -13.53 10.42 -1.57
C LEU A 73 -15.03 10.16 -1.46
N ALA A 74 -15.44 8.90 -1.37
CA ALA A 74 -16.84 8.53 -1.19
C ALA A 74 -17.37 9.01 0.17
N GLY A 75 -16.57 8.92 1.24
CA GLY A 75 -16.93 9.38 2.57
C GLY A 75 -17.11 10.89 2.63
N LEU A 76 -16.14 11.65 2.08
CA LEU A 76 -16.24 13.10 1.98
C LEU A 76 -17.42 13.54 1.09
N GLY A 77 -17.62 12.87 -0.04
CA GLY A 77 -18.76 13.11 -0.93
C GLY A 77 -20.11 12.86 -0.25
N SER A 78 -20.22 11.82 0.58
CA SER A 78 -21.41 11.55 1.38
C SER A 78 -21.70 12.67 2.38
N VAL A 79 -20.68 13.17 3.09
CA VAL A 79 -20.84 14.28 4.06
C VAL A 79 -21.26 15.57 3.36
N ILE A 80 -20.60 15.95 2.26
CA ILE A 80 -20.93 17.16 1.51
C ILE A 80 -22.37 17.06 0.97
N THR A 81 -22.70 15.95 0.32
CA THR A 81 -24.04 15.74 -0.24
C THR A 81 -25.10 15.70 0.85
N GLY A 82 -24.82 15.12 2.02
CA GLY A 82 -25.72 15.12 3.17
C GLY A 82 -25.93 16.50 3.80
N PHE A 83 -25.02 17.45 3.57
CA PHE A 83 -25.19 18.83 4.04
C PHE A 83 -25.94 19.71 3.02
N PHE A 84 -25.62 19.58 1.73
CA PHE A 84 -26.18 20.43 0.68
C PHE A 84 -27.46 19.88 0.03
N CYS A 85 -27.69 18.56 0.11
CA CYS A 85 -28.83 17.88 -0.51
C CYS A 85 -29.68 17.15 0.54
N ASP A 86 -30.22 17.91 1.52
CA ASP A 86 -31.00 17.40 2.66
C ASP A 86 -32.25 16.58 2.25
N ASN A 87 -32.74 16.70 1.01
CA ASN A 87 -34.00 16.08 0.56
C ASN A 87 -33.85 14.85 -0.37
N ARG A 88 -32.64 14.30 -0.56
CA ARG A 88 -32.43 13.12 -1.44
C ARG A 88 -31.53 12.04 -0.80
N PRO A 89 -32.08 11.19 0.08
CA PRO A 89 -31.35 10.10 0.73
C PRO A 89 -30.70 9.12 -0.24
N TYR A 90 -31.26 8.97 -1.44
CA TYR A 90 -30.73 8.09 -2.49
C TYR A 90 -29.33 8.48 -2.99
N ILE A 91 -28.85 9.70 -2.75
CA ILE A 91 -27.55 10.15 -3.27
C ILE A 91 -26.45 9.98 -2.22
N TYR A 92 -26.66 10.41 -0.97
CA TYR A 92 -25.61 10.34 0.06
C TYR A 92 -25.48 8.95 0.70
N THR A 93 -26.55 8.14 0.73
CA THR A 93 -26.57 6.80 1.33
C THR A 93 -25.67 5.79 0.59
N PRO A 94 -25.73 5.62 -0.75
CA PRO A 94 -24.84 4.68 -1.45
C PRO A 94 -23.37 5.12 -1.39
N LEU A 95 -23.10 6.44 -1.37
CA LEU A 95 -21.74 6.96 -1.18
C LEU A 95 -21.19 6.63 0.22
N GLY A 96 -22.02 6.77 1.25
CA GLY A 96 -21.67 6.39 2.61
C GLY A 96 -21.42 4.89 2.74
N LEU A 97 -22.30 4.06 2.17
CA LEU A 97 -22.15 2.61 2.18
C LEU A 97 -20.89 2.16 1.42
N LEU A 98 -20.63 2.75 0.25
CA LEU A 98 -19.42 2.46 -0.54
C LEU A 98 -18.15 2.84 0.24
N SER A 99 -18.14 3.99 0.91
CA SER A 99 -17.03 4.41 1.77
C SER A 99 -16.79 3.43 2.92
N PHE A 100 -17.86 2.99 3.59
CA PHE A 100 -17.78 2.01 4.66
C PHE A 100 -17.27 0.65 4.17
N LEU A 101 -17.79 0.16 3.04
CA LEU A 101 -17.35 -1.11 2.44
C LEU A 101 -15.88 -1.04 2.01
N CYS A 102 -15.45 0.04 1.33
CA CYS A 102 -14.04 0.20 0.96
C CYS A 102 -13.13 0.32 2.19
N THR A 103 -13.57 1.01 3.25
CA THR A 103 -12.83 1.13 4.52
C THR A 103 -12.71 -0.21 5.22
N GLY A 104 -13.81 -0.97 5.30
CA GLY A 104 -13.84 -2.30 5.90
C GLY A 104 -12.96 -3.27 5.12
N LEU A 105 -13.05 -3.27 3.79
CA LEU A 105 -12.22 -4.12 2.94
C LEU A 105 -10.73 -3.75 3.08
N TYR A 106 -10.38 -2.46 3.02
CA TYR A 106 -9.01 -1.99 3.25
C TYR A 106 -8.48 -2.42 4.63
N THR A 107 -9.32 -2.35 5.67
CA THR A 107 -8.93 -2.75 7.03
C THR A 107 -8.71 -4.25 7.14
N ALA A 108 -9.59 -5.05 6.55
CA ALA A 108 -9.51 -6.51 6.59
C ALA A 108 -8.36 -7.05 5.72
N SER A 109 -8.14 -6.48 4.53
CA SER A 109 -7.21 -7.02 3.54
C SER A 109 -5.85 -6.34 3.47
N TRP A 110 -5.74 -5.08 3.91
CA TRP A 110 -4.54 -4.27 3.63
C TRP A 110 -3.92 -3.62 4.87
N GLN A 111 -4.68 -3.38 5.95
CA GLN A 111 -4.15 -2.68 7.13
C GLN A 111 -3.04 -3.45 7.86
N PHE A 112 -3.12 -4.78 7.88
CA PHE A 112 -2.14 -5.65 8.55
C PHE A 112 -1.08 -6.19 7.60
N ASP A 113 -1.23 -5.96 6.29
CA ASP A 113 -0.30 -6.45 5.29
C ASP A 113 1.02 -5.64 5.33
N PRO A 114 2.19 -6.29 5.44
CA PRO A 114 3.48 -5.59 5.45
C PRO A 114 3.72 -4.70 4.22
N CYS A 115 3.17 -5.06 3.05
CA CYS A 115 3.28 -4.30 1.80
C CYS A 115 2.61 -2.93 1.88
N CYS A 116 1.67 -2.72 2.81
CA CYS A 116 0.97 -1.44 2.89
C CYS A 116 1.91 -0.24 3.13
N LYS A 117 3.01 -0.50 3.85
CA LYS A 117 4.10 0.45 4.22
C LYS A 117 5.04 0.77 3.06
N TYR A 118 4.88 0.11 1.93
CA TYR A 118 5.72 0.28 0.76
C TYR A 118 4.94 0.94 -0.38
N GLN A 119 5.66 1.69 -1.20
CA GLN A 119 5.12 2.29 -2.41
C GLN A 119 6.03 1.94 -3.58
N VAL A 120 5.42 1.75 -4.75
CA VAL A 120 6.17 1.49 -5.97
C VAL A 120 6.82 2.79 -6.43
N GLU A 121 8.14 2.78 -6.52
CA GLU A 121 8.91 3.94 -6.97
C GLU A 121 9.03 3.89 -8.49
N MET A 122 8.35 4.83 -9.15
CA MET A 122 8.36 4.96 -10.62
C MET A 122 9.36 6.04 -11.11
N ASP A 123 9.99 6.79 -10.21
CA ASP A 123 10.89 7.88 -10.58
C ASP A 123 12.24 7.33 -11.08
N THR A 124 12.42 7.35 -12.40
CA THR A 124 13.61 6.86 -13.08
C THR A 124 14.89 7.57 -12.63
N LYS A 125 14.80 8.82 -12.16
CA LYS A 125 15.96 9.56 -11.63
C LYS A 125 16.43 9.05 -10.27
N ARG A 126 15.50 8.55 -9.45
CA ARG A 126 15.82 7.93 -8.15
C ARG A 126 16.25 6.49 -8.34
N LEU A 127 15.66 5.81 -9.33
CA LEU A 127 16.05 4.48 -9.77
C LEU A 127 17.50 4.43 -10.29
N ALA A 128 17.91 5.42 -11.09
CA ALA A 128 19.26 5.53 -11.65
C ALA A 128 20.37 5.75 -10.60
N LYS A 129 20.00 6.15 -9.38
CA LYS A 129 20.95 6.30 -8.25
C LYS A 129 21.20 5.00 -7.49
N LEU A 130 20.37 3.99 -7.71
CA LEU A 130 20.61 2.67 -7.15
C LEU A 130 21.84 2.05 -7.85
N PRO A 131 22.58 1.14 -7.21
CA PRO A 131 23.74 0.49 -7.82
C PRO A 131 23.30 -0.39 -9.01
N VAL A 132 23.12 0.23 -10.18
CA VAL A 132 22.55 -0.38 -11.40
C VAL A 132 23.42 -1.53 -11.92
N ASN A 133 24.72 -1.53 -11.59
CA ASN A 133 25.68 -2.58 -11.96
C ASN A 133 25.39 -3.96 -11.35
N ARG A 134 24.35 -4.12 -10.52
CA ARG A 134 23.95 -5.39 -9.92
C ARG A 134 22.64 -5.97 -10.45
N LEU A 135 21.93 -5.24 -11.31
CA LEU A 135 20.63 -5.63 -11.86
C LEU A 135 20.81 -6.40 -13.16
N THR A 136 20.27 -7.61 -13.24
CA THR A 136 20.30 -8.44 -14.46
C THR A 136 19.12 -8.18 -15.40
N THR A 137 18.06 -7.54 -14.91
CA THR A 137 16.80 -7.31 -15.64
C THR A 137 16.63 -5.84 -16.03
N SER A 138 16.08 -5.58 -17.22
CA SER A 138 15.94 -4.25 -17.82
C SER A 138 14.90 -3.32 -17.16
N SER A 139 14.01 -3.86 -16.31
CA SER A 139 12.96 -3.10 -15.63
C SER A 139 12.56 -3.71 -14.27
N PRO A 140 13.39 -3.58 -13.23
CA PRO A 140 13.05 -4.07 -11.89
C PRO A 140 11.99 -3.19 -11.23
N ILE A 141 11.08 -3.80 -10.47
CA ILE A 141 10.13 -3.07 -9.62
C ILE A 141 10.82 -2.71 -8.31
N VAL A 142 10.84 -1.43 -7.96
CA VAL A 142 11.46 -0.95 -6.73
C VAL A 142 10.38 -0.48 -5.77
N LEU A 143 10.38 -1.10 -4.60
CA LEU A 143 9.54 -0.75 -3.47
C LEU A 143 10.34 0.11 -2.51
N VAL A 144 9.82 1.29 -2.19
CA VAL A 144 10.41 2.18 -1.19
C VAL A 144 9.47 2.25 0.00
N ARG A 145 10.02 2.01 1.18
CA ARG A 145 9.29 2.14 2.43
C ARG A 145 8.93 3.60 2.65
N ARG A 146 7.65 3.85 2.91
CA ARG A 146 7.09 5.17 3.20
C ARG A 146 6.39 5.11 4.55
N ASP A 147 6.67 6.08 5.41
CA ASP A 147 5.98 6.19 6.69
C ASP A 147 4.51 6.55 6.48
N ASP A 148 3.63 5.57 6.67
CA ASP A 148 2.18 5.73 6.48
C ASP A 148 1.43 6.35 7.66
N ASN A 149 2.14 6.73 8.73
CA ASN A 149 1.53 7.31 9.94
C ASN A 149 0.65 8.52 9.62
N LYS A 150 1.08 9.38 8.69
CA LYS A 150 0.29 10.55 8.24
C LYS A 150 -0.96 10.15 7.48
N ARG A 151 -0.86 9.16 6.57
CA ARG A 151 -1.98 8.66 5.77
C ARG A 151 -3.04 7.99 6.64
N LYS A 152 -2.60 7.17 7.61
CA LYS A 152 -3.48 6.48 8.57
C LYS A 152 -4.19 7.46 9.51
N THR A 153 -3.47 8.47 10.00
CA THR A 153 -4.06 9.51 10.86
C THR A 153 -5.13 10.30 10.11
N LEU A 154 -4.83 10.75 8.89
CA LEU A 154 -5.81 11.45 8.05
C LEU A 154 -7.05 10.60 7.79
N HIS A 155 -6.85 9.33 7.43
CA HIS A 155 -7.96 8.38 7.23
C HIS A 155 -8.86 8.27 8.46
N CYS A 156 -8.27 7.99 9.62
CA CYS A 156 -9.00 7.85 10.86
C CYS A 156 -9.76 9.14 11.21
N THR A 157 -9.12 10.31 11.09
CA THR A 157 -9.80 11.58 11.39
C THR A 157 -10.98 11.85 10.46
N ILE A 158 -10.85 11.58 9.15
CA ILE A 158 -11.91 11.79 8.16
C ILE A 158 -13.05 10.80 8.38
N CYS A 159 -12.76 9.52 8.59
CA CYS A 159 -13.77 8.51 8.87
C CYS A 159 -14.53 8.81 10.17
N PHE A 160 -13.82 9.22 11.23
CA PHE A 160 -14.44 9.55 12.52
C PHE A 160 -15.33 10.80 12.41
N ALA A 161 -14.86 11.83 11.70
CA ALA A 161 -15.65 13.02 11.43
C ALA A 161 -16.91 12.69 10.60
N ALA A 162 -16.75 11.94 9.51
CA ALA A 162 -17.87 11.53 8.66
C ALA A 162 -18.91 10.68 9.42
N ALA A 163 -18.46 9.71 10.23
CA ALA A 163 -19.32 8.90 11.08
C ALA A 163 -20.07 9.75 12.13
N SER A 164 -19.39 10.70 12.79
CA SER A 164 -20.02 11.56 13.79
C SER A 164 -21.12 12.45 13.18
N VAL A 165 -20.88 13.03 12.00
CA VAL A 165 -21.86 13.90 11.30
C VAL A 165 -23.07 13.10 10.82
N THR A 166 -22.84 11.91 10.26
CA THR A 166 -23.94 11.05 9.77
C THR A 166 -24.78 10.51 10.92
N LEU A 167 -24.17 10.06 12.02
CA LEU A 167 -24.89 9.61 13.22
C LEU A 167 -25.70 10.75 13.86
N TRP A 168 -25.14 11.96 13.93
CA TRP A 168 -25.84 13.13 14.45
C TRP A 168 -27.08 13.49 13.62
N LYS A 169 -26.93 13.53 12.29
CA LYS A 169 -28.05 13.78 11.36
C LYS A 169 -29.12 12.70 11.45
N LEU A 170 -28.75 11.42 11.52
CA LEU A 170 -29.69 10.31 11.68
C LEU A 170 -30.43 10.36 13.02
N TYR A 171 -29.73 10.65 14.12
CA TYR A 171 -30.35 10.84 15.43
C TYR A 171 -31.39 11.96 15.40
N PHE A 172 -31.06 13.08 14.77
CA PHE A 172 -31.98 14.21 14.64
C PHE A 172 -33.20 13.91 13.76
N ILE A 173 -33.04 13.10 12.71
CA ILE A 173 -34.15 12.69 11.83
C ILE A 173 -35.04 11.63 12.50
N ALA A 174 -34.46 10.72 13.29
CA ALA A 174 -35.20 9.62 13.92
C ALA A 174 -35.98 10.03 15.19
N PHE A 175 -35.52 11.07 15.88
CA PHE A 175 -36.11 11.55 17.15
C PHE A 175 -36.82 12.91 17.04
N LYS A 176 -37.10 13.39 15.82
CA LYS A 176 -37.94 14.57 15.55
C LYS A 176 -39.15 14.18 14.72
#